data_AF-A0A945YDR0-F1
#
_entry.id   AF-A0A945YDR0-F1
#
_cell.length_a   1.000
_cell.length_b   1.000
_cell.length_c   1.000
_cell.angle_alpha   90.00
_cell.angle_beta   90.00
_cell.angle_gamma   90.00
#
_symmetry.space_group_name_H-M   'P 1'
#
loop_
_entity.id
_entity.type
_entity.pdbx_description
1 polymer ?
#
loop_
_entity_poly.entity_id
_entity_poly.type
_entity_poly.pdbx_seq_one_letter_code
_entity_poly.pdbx_strand_id
1 'polypeptide(L)'
;MSTHTVSTQLPVAARYLPPILILAGILVTAYGANKVWLGYESRNWPQTPGIIRSADVEESYKTEKSGSGSNRYKVYEAQLTYDYQVLGRAYTGDRISFGHGPTRQQHQVQSFVDRMPVGSGVTVFYQPDNAAQSVLLPGGLELRPWGFIAVGIVFFFGGFWVARKNRQAT
;
A
#
# COMPACT_ATOMS: atom_id res chain seq x y z
N MET A 1 39.92 -51.10 -11.77
CA MET A 1 39.02 -50.13 -12.44
C MET A 1 38.31 -49.37 -11.33
N SER A 2 38.90 -48.26 -10.87
CA SER A 2 38.46 -47.56 -9.65
C SER A 2 37.48 -46.45 -10.02
N THR A 3 36.22 -46.60 -9.63
CA THR A 3 35.18 -45.59 -9.83
C THR A 3 35.32 -44.50 -8.78
N HIS A 4 35.91 -43.36 -9.17
CA HIS A 4 35.92 -42.16 -8.34
C HIS A 4 34.50 -41.59 -8.25
N THR A 5 33.88 -41.74 -7.08
CA THR A 5 32.62 -41.07 -6.74
C THR A 5 32.94 -39.60 -6.53
N VAL A 6 32.70 -38.77 -7.54
CA VAL A 6 32.82 -37.31 -7.42
C VAL A 6 31.67 -36.83 -6.53
N SER A 7 31.94 -36.62 -5.24
CA SER A 7 31.02 -35.96 -4.34
C SER A 7 30.83 -34.52 -4.82
N THR A 8 29.68 -34.21 -5.40
CA THR A 8 29.33 -32.85 -5.81
C THR A 8 29.11 -32.01 -4.55
N GLN A 9 30.18 -31.43 -4.03
CA GLN A 9 30.12 -30.42 -2.97
C GLN A 9 29.40 -29.20 -3.56
N LEU A 10 28.16 -28.96 -3.14
CA LEU A 10 27.43 -27.74 -3.51
C LEU A 10 28.33 -26.52 -3.20
N PRO A 11 28.46 -25.54 -4.11
CA PRO A 11 29.30 -24.38 -3.86
C PRO A 11 28.85 -23.71 -2.57
N VAL A 12 29.79 -23.36 -1.68
CA VAL A 12 29.52 -22.83 -0.33
C VAL A 12 28.51 -21.66 -0.36
N ALA A 13 28.47 -20.90 -1.45
CA ALA A 13 27.50 -19.85 -1.72
C ALA A 13 26.03 -20.33 -1.74
N ALA A 14 25.74 -21.54 -2.22
CA ALA A 14 24.40 -22.12 -2.27
C ALA A 14 23.81 -22.40 -0.88
N ARG A 15 24.65 -22.49 0.16
CA ARG A 15 24.24 -22.71 1.55
C ARG A 15 23.66 -21.46 2.21
N TYR A 16 24.01 -20.28 1.72
CA TYR A 16 23.57 -18.99 2.27
C TYR A 16 22.42 -18.34 1.50
N LEU A 17 22.12 -18.82 0.30
CA LEU A 17 21.01 -18.33 -0.53
C LEU A 17 19.61 -18.52 0.15
N PRO A 18 19.30 -19.66 0.79
CA PRO A 18 18.01 -19.86 1.46
C PRO A 18 17.74 -18.91 2.65
N PRO A 19 18.65 -18.71 3.63
CA PRO A 19 18.39 -17.79 4.73
C PRO A 19 18.32 -16.33 4.28
N ILE A 20 19.06 -15.92 3.25
CA ILE A 20 18.95 -14.56 2.67
C ILE A 20 17.55 -14.33 2.08
N LEU A 21 16.99 -15.31 1.36
CA LEU A 21 15.64 -15.22 0.82
C LEU A 21 14.58 -15.20 1.92
N ILE A 22 14.77 -15.97 3.00
CA ILE A 22 13.87 -15.95 4.17
C ILE A 22 13.91 -14.58 4.86
N LEU A 23 15.10 -14.00 5.05
CA LEU A 23 15.28 -12.68 5.68
C LEU A 23 14.68 -11.56 4.82
N ALA A 24 14.91 -11.59 3.50
CA ALA A 24 14.29 -10.67 2.56
C ALA A 24 12.76 -10.80 2.59
N GLY A 25 12.24 -12.03 2.65
CA GLY A 25 10.82 -12.32 2.81
C GLY A 25 10.24 -11.69 4.09
N ILE A 26 10.88 -11.91 5.25
CA ILE A 26 10.46 -11.34 6.53
C ILE A 26 10.45 -9.81 6.49
N LEU A 27 11.47 -9.17 5.90
CA LEU A 27 11.55 -7.72 5.80
C LEU A 27 10.44 -7.14 4.91
N VAL A 28 10.17 -7.75 3.76
CA VAL A 28 9.08 -7.33 2.86
C VAL A 28 7.71 -7.54 3.52
N THR A 29 7.51 -8.67 4.21
CA THR A 29 6.29 -8.95 4.95
C THR A 29 6.09 -7.98 6.11
N ALA A 30 7.13 -7.66 6.89
CA ALA A 30 7.05 -6.71 7.99
C ALA A 30 6.77 -5.27 7.50
N TYR A 31 7.37 -4.88 6.37
CA TYR A 31 7.12 -3.59 5.73
C TYR A 31 5.67 -3.49 5.23
N GLY A 32 5.16 -4.55 4.59
CA GLY A 32 3.76 -4.63 4.16
C GLY A 32 2.77 -4.68 5.33
N ALA A 33 3.10 -5.44 6.38
CA ALA A 33 2.27 -5.57 7.58
C ALA A 33 2.11 -4.25 8.31
N ASN A 34 3.17 -3.43 8.42
CA ASN A 34 3.05 -2.08 8.99
C ASN A 34 2.05 -1.20 8.23
N LYS A 35 2.07 -1.25 6.90
CA LYS A 35 1.12 -0.49 6.06
C LYS A 35 -0.32 -0.98 6.21
N VAL A 36 -0.51 -2.30 6.30
CA VAL A 36 -1.83 -2.91 6.51
C VAL A 36 -2.34 -2.64 7.94
N TRP A 37 -1.46 -2.65 8.93
CA TRP A 37 -1.78 -2.33 10.32
C TRP A 37 -2.20 -0.87 10.47
N LEU A 38 -1.42 0.07 9.92
CA LEU A 38 -1.76 1.50 9.90
C LEU A 38 -3.11 1.75 9.21
N GLY A 39 -3.40 1.03 8.12
CA GLY A 39 -4.69 1.10 7.43
C GLY A 39 -5.86 0.57 8.27
N TYR A 40 -5.66 -0.53 9.02
CA TYR A 40 -6.67 -1.09 9.93
C TYR A 40 -6.91 -0.19 11.14
N GLU A 41 -5.85 0.30 11.77
CA GLU A 41 -5.91 1.23 12.91
C GLU A 41 -6.47 2.60 12.55
N SER A 42 -6.28 3.07 11.31
CA SER A 42 -6.81 4.36 10.87
C SER A 42 -8.33 4.50 11.07
N ARG A 43 -9.08 3.39 11.13
CA ARG A 43 -10.51 3.39 11.44
C ARG A 43 -10.82 3.84 12.87
N ASN A 44 -9.88 3.65 13.79
CA ASN A 44 -10.00 4.00 15.20
C ASN A 44 -9.13 5.21 15.58
N TRP A 45 -8.53 5.88 14.59
CA TRP A 45 -7.71 7.06 14.84
C TRP A 45 -8.56 8.20 15.42
N PRO A 46 -8.04 8.93 16.42
CA PRO A 46 -8.65 10.15 16.90
C PRO A 46 -8.88 11.14 15.77
N GLN A 47 -10.02 11.83 15.84
CA GLN A 47 -10.42 12.83 14.86
C GLN A 47 -10.30 14.24 15.42
N THR A 48 -9.92 15.18 14.57
CA THR A 48 -9.83 16.61 14.88
C THR A 48 -10.37 17.44 13.72
N PRO A 49 -11.01 18.59 13.97
CA PRO A 49 -11.38 19.50 12.89
C PRO A 49 -10.12 20.08 12.21
N GLY A 50 -10.20 20.18 10.89
CA GLY A 50 -9.18 20.81 10.04
C GLY A 50 -9.81 21.68 8.95
N ILE A 51 -8.97 22.40 8.22
CA ILE A 51 -9.37 23.34 7.16
C ILE A 51 -8.55 23.05 5.90
N ILE A 52 -9.22 22.95 4.75
CA ILE A 52 -8.55 22.79 3.47
C ILE A 52 -7.81 24.07 3.10
N ARG A 53 -6.53 23.95 2.74
CA ARG A 53 -5.65 25.04 2.29
C ARG A 53 -5.46 25.09 0.79
N SER A 54 -5.33 23.94 0.16
CA SER A 54 -5.28 23.82 -1.30
C SER A 54 -6.00 22.56 -1.73
N ALA A 55 -6.58 22.58 -2.92
CA ALA A 55 -7.21 21.43 -3.54
C ALA A 55 -7.11 21.60 -5.05
N ASP A 56 -6.32 20.74 -5.69
CA ASP A 56 -5.94 20.83 -7.10
C ASP A 56 -5.95 19.43 -7.74
N VAL A 57 -6.06 19.41 -9.06
CA VAL A 57 -5.97 18.19 -9.86
C VAL A 57 -4.66 18.19 -10.61
N GLU A 58 -3.78 17.24 -10.30
CA GLU A 58 -2.55 17.03 -11.03
C GLU A 58 -2.78 16.09 -12.23
N GLU A 59 -2.40 16.53 -13.42
CA GLU A 59 -2.36 15.69 -14.62
C GLU A 59 -0.94 15.16 -14.82
N SER A 60 -0.79 13.84 -14.94
CA SER A 60 0.48 13.20 -15.30
C SER A 60 0.29 12.12 -16.36
N TYR A 61 1.41 11.62 -16.91
CA TYR A 61 1.39 10.59 -17.94
C TYR A 61 2.04 9.33 -17.41
N LYS A 62 1.40 8.19 -17.63
CA LYS A 62 1.98 6.87 -17.35
C LYS A 62 2.19 6.11 -18.65
N THR A 63 3.26 5.34 -18.66
CA THR A 63 3.66 4.52 -19.78
C THR A 63 3.58 3.06 -19.37
N GLU A 64 2.84 2.27 -20.14
CA GLU A 64 2.69 0.84 -19.93
C GLU A 64 3.30 0.10 -21.12
N LYS A 65 4.26 -0.79 -20.82
CA LYS A 65 4.90 -1.64 -21.82
C LYS A 65 4.00 -2.84 -22.08
N SER A 66 3.65 -3.05 -23.34
CA SER A 66 2.98 -4.26 -23.83
C SER A 66 3.92 -4.96 -24.81
N GLY A 67 3.78 -6.27 -25.01
CA GLY A 67 4.79 -7.14 -25.63
C GLY A 67 5.47 -6.64 -26.92
N SER A 68 4.81 -5.84 -27.76
CA SER A 68 5.41 -5.24 -28.97
C SER A 68 5.41 -3.70 -29.01
N GLY A 69 5.05 -3.01 -27.93
CA GLY A 69 4.92 -1.56 -27.94
C GLY A 69 4.79 -0.89 -26.56
N SER A 70 4.78 0.44 -26.58
CA SER A 70 4.64 1.27 -25.38
C SER A 70 3.41 2.15 -25.55
N ASN A 71 2.44 2.03 -24.65
CA ASN A 71 1.25 2.88 -24.66
C ASN A 71 1.37 3.96 -23.57
N ARG A 72 1.23 5.23 -23.96
CA ARG A 72 1.23 6.38 -23.05
C ARG A 72 -0.21 6.82 -22.82
N TYR A 73 -0.62 6.92 -21.57
CA TYR A 73 -1.96 7.38 -21.19
C TYR A 73 -1.90 8.43 -20.09
N LYS A 74 -2.92 9.30 -20.06
CA LYS A 74 -3.09 10.31 -19.03
C LYS A 74 -3.64 9.70 -17.74
N VAL A 75 -3.18 10.21 -16.62
CA VAL A 75 -3.74 9.96 -15.29
C VAL A 75 -3.91 11.27 -14.55
N TYR A 76 -4.85 11.26 -13.62
CA TYR A 76 -5.27 12.41 -12.83
C TYR A 76 -5.21 12.03 -11.36
N GLU A 77 -4.70 12.91 -10.53
CA GLU A 77 -4.56 12.72 -9.10
C GLU A 77 -5.07 13.97 -8.37
N ALA A 78 -5.92 13.78 -7.35
CA ALA A 78 -6.30 14.90 -6.49
C ALA A 78 -5.15 15.15 -5.51
N GLN A 79 -4.62 16.37 -5.51
CA GLN A 79 -3.72 16.86 -4.50
C GLN A 79 -4.47 17.86 -3.63
N LEU A 80 -4.39 17.70 -2.31
CA LEU A 80 -4.92 18.70 -1.40
C LEU A 80 -4.02 18.82 -0.20
N THR A 81 -4.07 19.99 0.44
CA THR A 81 -3.37 20.25 1.69
C THR A 81 -4.38 20.78 2.69
N TYR A 82 -4.26 20.39 3.95
CA TYR A 82 -5.15 20.81 5.02
C TYR A 82 -4.36 21.08 6.29
N ASP A 83 -4.84 22.05 7.06
CA ASP A 83 -4.30 22.37 8.38
C ASP A 83 -5.21 21.81 9.47
N TYR A 84 -4.62 21.34 10.56
CA TYR A 84 -5.32 20.84 11.73
C TYR A 84 -4.53 21.11 12.99
N GLN A 85 -5.19 20.98 14.14
CA GLN A 85 -4.56 21.16 15.44
C GLN A 85 -4.76 19.93 16.32
N VAL A 86 -3.70 19.53 17.00
CA VAL A 86 -3.71 18.45 18.00
C VAL A 86 -3.05 18.99 19.26
N LEU A 87 -3.79 19.00 20.38
CA LEU A 87 -3.31 19.47 21.68
C LEU A 87 -2.68 20.88 21.64
N GLY A 88 -3.25 21.79 20.84
CA GLY A 88 -2.76 23.17 20.69
C GLY A 88 -1.55 23.34 19.76
N ARG A 89 -1.06 22.26 19.13
CA ARG A 89 0.00 22.32 18.12
C ARG A 89 -0.60 22.22 16.72
N ALA A 90 -0.18 23.12 15.83
CA ALA A 90 -0.59 23.12 14.43
C ALA A 90 0.20 22.09 13.61
N TYR A 91 -0.52 21.42 12.73
CA TYR A 91 -0.01 20.45 11.78
C TYR A 91 -0.64 20.70 10.41
N THR A 92 0.09 20.30 9.38
CA THR A 92 -0.38 20.35 8.00
C THR A 92 -0.23 18.95 7.41
N GLY A 93 -1.28 18.48 6.75
CA GLY A 93 -1.34 17.19 6.09
C GLY A 93 -1.72 17.34 4.63
N ASP A 94 -1.25 16.40 3.81
CA ASP A 94 -1.43 16.36 2.36
C ASP A 94 -2.10 15.05 1.90
N ARG A 95 -2.34 14.12 2.83
CA ARG A 95 -2.83 12.78 2.51
C ARG A 95 -4.36 12.71 2.59
N ILE A 96 -4.98 12.35 1.47
CA ILE A 96 -6.42 12.09 1.38
C ILE A 96 -6.77 10.76 2.05
N SER A 97 -6.15 9.67 1.59
CA SER A 97 -6.27 8.33 2.18
C SER A 97 -5.05 7.47 1.84
N PHE A 98 -4.89 6.32 2.50
CA PHE A 98 -3.80 5.39 2.20
C PHE A 98 -3.96 4.66 0.85
N GLY A 99 -5.18 4.57 0.31
CA GLY A 99 -5.48 3.96 -0.98
C GLY A 99 -5.65 4.95 -2.13
N HIS A 100 -5.54 6.25 -1.86
CA HIS A 100 -5.63 7.29 -2.88
C HIS A 100 -4.43 7.23 -3.81
N GLY A 101 -4.66 7.48 -5.10
CA GLY A 101 -3.61 7.57 -6.09
C GLY A 101 -4.15 7.91 -7.48
N PRO A 102 -3.25 7.97 -8.48
CA PRO A 102 -3.60 8.44 -9.81
C PRO A 102 -4.59 7.49 -10.51
N THR A 103 -5.63 8.07 -11.12
CA THR A 103 -6.70 7.38 -11.85
C THR A 103 -6.82 7.90 -13.28
N ARG A 104 -7.38 7.09 -14.19
CA ARG A 104 -7.67 7.54 -15.57
C ARG A 104 -8.95 8.37 -15.65
N GLN A 105 -9.71 8.47 -14.56
CA GLN A 105 -11.05 9.05 -14.54
C GLN A 105 -11.03 10.51 -14.06
N GLN A 106 -10.68 11.43 -14.96
CA GLN A 106 -10.59 12.88 -14.66
C GLN A 106 -11.84 13.42 -13.95
N HIS A 107 -13.03 13.10 -14.46
CA HIS A 107 -14.29 13.62 -13.91
C HIS A 107 -14.49 13.23 -12.43
N GLN A 108 -14.05 12.05 -12.02
CA GLN A 108 -14.16 11.65 -10.61
C GLN A 108 -13.25 12.48 -9.71
N VAL A 109 -12.00 12.69 -10.14
CA VAL A 109 -11.01 13.49 -9.41
C VAL A 109 -11.45 14.95 -9.32
N GLN A 110 -11.88 15.52 -10.45
CA GLN A 110 -12.40 16.89 -10.50
C GLN A 110 -13.60 17.06 -9.57
N SER A 111 -14.59 16.16 -9.66
CA SER A 111 -15.77 16.22 -8.79
C SER A 111 -15.43 16.10 -7.30
N PHE A 112 -14.34 15.42 -6.95
CA PHE A 112 -13.89 15.31 -5.57
C PHE A 112 -13.28 16.62 -5.08
N VAL A 113 -12.40 17.24 -5.88
CA VAL A 113 -11.80 18.55 -5.58
C VAL A 113 -12.86 19.65 -5.52
N ASP A 114 -13.84 19.64 -6.44
CA ASP A 114 -14.93 20.63 -6.46
C ASP A 114 -15.82 20.56 -5.21
N ARG A 115 -15.96 19.37 -4.60
CA ARG A 115 -16.68 19.18 -3.33
C ARG A 115 -15.88 19.62 -2.10
N MET A 116 -14.60 19.91 -2.27
CA MET A 116 -13.64 20.24 -1.21
C MET A 116 -12.99 21.60 -1.47
N PRO A 117 -13.77 22.70 -1.47
CA PRO A 117 -13.22 24.02 -1.74
C PRO A 117 -12.25 24.46 -0.64
N VAL A 118 -11.27 25.27 -1.01
CA VAL A 118 -10.33 25.90 -0.07
C VAL A 118 -11.11 26.67 1.00
N GLY A 119 -10.72 26.49 2.26
CA GLY A 119 -11.40 27.07 3.41
C GLY A 119 -12.56 26.23 3.97
N SER A 120 -12.93 25.12 3.31
CA SER A 120 -13.93 24.20 3.87
C SER A 120 -13.40 23.47 5.11
N GLY A 121 -14.30 23.26 6.08
CA GLY A 121 -14.02 22.47 7.27
C GLY A 121 -14.08 20.98 6.95
N VAL A 122 -13.03 20.24 7.34
CA VAL A 122 -12.90 18.80 7.15
C VAL A 122 -12.60 18.11 8.47
N THR A 123 -12.94 16.82 8.54
CA THR A 123 -12.53 15.97 9.67
C THR A 123 -11.20 15.30 9.31
N VAL A 124 -10.19 15.52 10.14
CA VAL A 124 -8.85 14.95 9.98
C VAL A 124 -8.66 13.85 11.01
N PHE A 125 -8.25 12.68 10.55
CA PHE A 125 -7.91 11.54 11.40
C PHE A 125 -6.40 11.47 11.52
N TYR A 126 -5.87 11.55 12.74
CA TYR A 126 -4.44 11.59 13.01
C TYR A 126 -4.00 10.37 13.81
N GLN A 127 -2.76 9.93 13.62
CA GLN A 127 -2.20 8.84 14.39
C GLN A 127 -1.94 9.29 15.84
N PRO A 128 -2.47 8.61 16.87
CA PRO A 128 -2.31 9.03 18.27
C PRO A 128 -0.84 9.19 18.68
N ASP A 129 0.01 8.24 18.28
CA ASP A 129 1.43 8.22 18.62
C ASP A 129 2.27 9.18 17.76
N ASN A 130 1.70 9.65 16.64
CA ASN A 130 2.37 10.58 15.73
C ASN A 130 1.36 11.48 15.03
N ALA A 131 1.03 12.60 15.67
CA ALA A 131 0.10 13.59 15.14
C ALA A 131 0.52 14.23 13.81
N ALA A 132 1.77 14.04 13.33
CA ALA A 132 2.17 14.47 11.99
C ALA A 132 1.67 13.51 10.88
N GLN A 133 1.25 12.30 11.22
CA GLN A 133 0.57 11.40 10.29
C GLN A 133 -0.94 11.60 10.38
N SER A 134 -1.53 12.03 9.28
CA SER A 134 -2.97 12.24 9.17
C SER A 134 -3.55 11.77 7.85
N VAL A 135 -4.86 11.54 7.83
CA VAL A 135 -5.67 11.24 6.64
C VAL A 135 -7.03 11.93 6.74
N LEU A 136 -7.62 12.31 5.61
CA LEU A 136 -8.99 12.84 5.58
C LEU A 136 -10.04 11.72 5.60
N LEU A 137 -9.75 10.61 4.92
CA LEU A 137 -10.64 9.48 4.78
C LEU A 137 -10.01 8.24 5.44
N PRO A 138 -10.40 7.90 6.68
CA PRO A 138 -9.89 6.73 7.39
C PRO A 138 -10.43 5.47 6.73
N GLY A 139 -9.63 4.42 6.68
CA GLY A 139 -10.04 3.18 6.02
C GLY A 139 -10.31 3.34 4.51
N GLY A 140 -9.84 4.43 3.88
CA GLY A 140 -9.87 4.68 2.44
C GLY A 140 -9.00 3.69 1.66
N LEU A 141 -9.43 2.44 1.67
CA LEU A 141 -9.22 1.47 0.62
C LEU A 141 -10.36 1.73 -0.35
N GLU A 142 -10.16 2.66 -1.30
CA GLU A 142 -11.03 2.71 -2.48
C GLU A 142 -11.17 1.28 -3.01
N LEU A 143 -12.36 0.87 -3.44
CA LEU A 143 -12.85 -0.51 -3.66
C LEU A 143 -12.02 -1.44 -4.59
N ARG A 144 -10.77 -1.12 -4.92
CA ARG A 144 -9.80 -1.89 -5.70
C ARG A 144 -9.08 -3.07 -4.98
N PRO A 145 -8.99 -3.22 -3.64
CA PRO A 145 -8.21 -4.30 -3.03
C PRO A 145 -8.99 -5.60 -2.76
N TRP A 146 -10.28 -5.70 -3.08
CA TRP A 146 -10.98 -7.00 -2.99
C TRP A 146 -10.35 -8.08 -3.89
N GLY A 147 -9.72 -7.69 -5.00
CA GLY A 147 -8.92 -8.61 -5.83
C GLY A 147 -7.68 -9.17 -5.11
N PHE A 148 -7.05 -8.40 -4.23
CA PHE A 148 -5.87 -8.84 -3.47
C PHE A 148 -6.23 -9.67 -2.24
N ILE A 149 -7.41 -9.45 -1.64
CA ILE A 149 -7.95 -10.32 -0.57
C ILE A 149 -8.34 -11.69 -1.13
N ALA A 150 -8.91 -11.75 -2.34
CA ALA A 150 -9.19 -13.03 -3.01
C ALA A 150 -7.90 -13.81 -3.35
N VAL A 151 -6.86 -13.14 -3.84
CA VAL A 151 -5.54 -13.78 -4.07
C VAL A 151 -4.92 -14.22 -2.74
N GLY A 152 -5.04 -13.43 -1.67
CA GLY A 152 -4.59 -13.81 -0.33
C GLY A 152 -5.28 -15.06 0.20
N ILE A 153 -6.60 -15.19 0.03
CA ILE A 153 -7.38 -16.38 0.42
C ILE A 153 -7.00 -17.60 -0.44
N VAL A 154 -6.75 -17.42 -1.75
CA VAL A 154 -6.28 -18.50 -2.64
C VAL A 154 -4.87 -18.99 -2.26
N PHE A 155 -3.95 -18.11 -1.87
CA PHE A 155 -2.63 -18.49 -1.38
C PHE A 155 -2.68 -19.14 0.02
N PHE A 156 -3.57 -18.68 0.90
CA PHE A 156 -3.74 -19.26 2.24
C PHE A 156 -4.35 -20.67 2.20
N PHE A 157 -5.40 -20.89 1.38
CA PHE A 157 -6.00 -22.21 1.22
C PHE A 157 -5.19 -23.14 0.29
N GLY A 158 -4.51 -22.61 -0.73
CA GLY A 158 -3.64 -23.38 -1.62
C GLY A 158 -2.38 -23.91 -0.91
N GLY A 159 -1.73 -23.09 -0.08
CA GLY A 159 -0.58 -23.51 0.73
C GLY A 159 -0.95 -24.53 1.81
N PHE A 160 -2.12 -24.38 2.43
CA PHE A 160 -2.63 -25.33 3.41
C PHE A 160 -2.99 -26.70 2.79
N TRP A 161 -3.50 -26.72 1.55
CA TRP A 161 -3.84 -27.97 0.84
C TRP A 161 -2.61 -28.78 0.44
N VAL A 162 -1.53 -28.13 -0.03
CA VAL A 162 -0.25 -28.79 -0.35
C VAL A 162 0.43 -29.33 0.92
N ALA A 163 0.40 -28.57 2.02
CA ALA A 163 0.96 -29.01 3.30
C ALA A 163 0.25 -30.24 3.89
N ARG A 164 -1.06 -30.36 3.69
CA ARG A 164 -1.85 -31.51 4.14
C ARG A 164 -1.55 -32.77 3.33
N LYS A 165 -1.29 -32.65 2.02
CA LYS A 165 -1.00 -33.80 1.14
C LYS A 165 0.36 -34.44 1.45
N ASN A 166 1.36 -33.65 1.83
CA ASN A 166 2.69 -34.15 2.20
C ASN A 166 2.74 -34.87 3.56
N ARG A 167 1.73 -34.72 4.42
CA ARG A 167 1.67 -35.44 5.72
C ARG A 167 0.99 -36.81 5.64
N GLN A 168 0.39 -37.19 4.51
CA GLN A 168 -0.24 -38.51 4.33
C GLN A 168 0.60 -39.47 3.46
N ALA A 169 1.81 -39.06 3.07
CA ALA A 169 2.77 -39.88 2.33
C ALA A 169 3.98 -40.28 3.20
N THR A 170 3.86 -40.16 4.53
CA THR A 170 4.82 -40.64 5.54
C THR A 170 4.04 -41.55 6.50
#